data_AF-A0A0X3PTY7-F1
#
_entry.id   AF-A0A0X3PTY7-F1
#
_cell.length_a   1.000
_cell.length_b   1.000
_cell.length_c   1.000
_cell.angle_alpha   90.00
_cell.angle_beta   90.00
_cell.angle_gamma   90.00
#
_symmetry.space_group_name_H-M   'P 1'
#
loop_
_entity.id
_entity.type
_entity.pdbx_description
1 polymer ?
#
loop_
_entity_poly.entity_id
_entity_poly.type
_entity_poly.pdbx_seq_one_letter_code
_entity_poly.pdbx_strand_id
1 'polypeptide(L)'
;MLPPISKALNHCKSTSRKNAAITRLPRDVVHFEELSTRFPKSLTYTQMQKSGFFQVPEIIILIMERLDKCLPPLSGLLNGCLPETVSQCEDMLSTLVNGQAFRSPFSLRTLDEATPVQLCVMLKLFLLRLELPPFLASIELCDILRKEPFKVTPNIGMCRPVTYEILSKELKGSLVHSSPAQTATFAYIMERFQRWCHEEVAFRLKHGDTSVDRTQVFEDAVDLLTHIFGHCLVGLDRCYLAALVFNKVENYSPEKIIQTILRLCMGFIVTRFWHDISLYGILESNQGLPTTPVSRVNTDSSLGVSRPHKLALRP
;
A
#
# COMPACT_ATOMS: atom_id res chain seq x y z
N MET A 1 8.59 -44.30 23.58
CA MET A 1 9.53 -44.12 24.71
C MET A 1 10.90 -43.79 24.13
N LEU A 2 11.42 -42.60 24.43
CA LEU A 2 12.72 -42.07 23.97
C LEU A 2 13.89 -42.67 24.79
N PRO A 3 15.11 -42.80 24.22
CA PRO A 3 16.33 -42.85 25.01
C PRO A 3 16.98 -41.45 25.15
N PRO A 4 17.77 -41.21 26.20
CA PRO A 4 18.05 -39.87 26.73
C PRO A 4 19.30 -39.20 26.14
N ILE A 5 19.20 -37.87 26.01
CA ILE A 5 20.30 -36.95 25.73
C ILE A 5 21.11 -36.74 27.01
N SER A 6 22.22 -37.45 27.15
CA SER A 6 23.37 -36.94 27.91
C SER A 6 24.64 -37.68 27.48
N LYS A 7 25.55 -36.95 26.81
CA LYS A 7 26.98 -37.20 26.55
C LYS A 7 27.37 -36.77 25.14
N ALA A 8 27.37 -35.46 24.91
CA ALA A 8 28.26 -34.82 23.94
C ALA A 8 28.46 -33.33 24.28
N LEU A 9 28.57 -33.01 25.58
CA LEU A 9 29.26 -31.81 26.04
C LEU A 9 30.65 -32.27 26.44
N ASN A 10 31.59 -32.18 25.50
CA ASN A 10 33.03 -32.00 25.76
C ASN A 10 33.77 -31.98 24.41
N HIS A 11 33.81 -30.83 23.76
CA HIS A 11 35.03 -30.30 23.16
C HIS A 11 34.80 -28.84 22.76
N CYS A 12 35.45 -27.95 23.51
CA CYS A 12 36.12 -26.72 23.07
C CYS A 12 36.09 -25.70 24.21
N LYS A 13 37.07 -25.83 25.11
CA LYS A 13 37.51 -24.69 25.93
C LYS A 13 38.64 -23.99 25.19
N SER A 14 38.42 -22.69 24.98
CA SER A 14 39.39 -21.61 25.17
C SER A 14 40.57 -21.48 24.21
N THR A 15 40.42 -20.55 23.26
CA THR A 15 41.45 -19.52 23.01
C THR A 15 40.81 -18.14 23.11
N SER A 16 41.45 -17.28 23.89
CA SER A 16 40.91 -16.00 24.33
C SER A 16 41.25 -14.85 23.36
N ARG A 17 40.35 -13.85 23.36
CA ARG A 17 40.57 -12.41 23.17
C ARG A 17 40.78 -11.85 21.75
N LYS A 18 40.03 -10.76 21.52
CA LYS A 18 40.18 -9.65 20.55
C LYS A 18 39.72 -9.93 19.12
N ASN A 19 38.44 -9.66 18.84
CA ASN A 19 38.01 -8.43 18.19
C ASN A 19 36.51 -8.49 17.88
N ALA A 20 35.79 -7.46 18.29
CA ALA A 20 34.47 -7.14 17.80
C ALA A 20 34.58 -6.80 16.31
N ALA A 21 34.54 -7.81 15.45
CA ALA A 21 34.30 -7.62 14.03
C ALA A 21 32.78 -7.54 13.87
N ILE A 22 32.31 -6.30 13.82
CA ILE A 22 31.04 -5.93 13.18
C ILE A 22 31.08 -6.59 11.80
N THR A 23 30.40 -7.71 11.63
CA THR A 23 30.04 -8.24 10.31
C THR A 23 29.03 -7.25 9.73
N ARG A 24 29.58 -6.18 9.15
CA ARG A 24 28.85 -5.30 8.24
C ARG A 24 28.33 -6.21 7.13
N LEU A 25 27.02 -6.40 7.10
CA LEU A 25 26.33 -6.91 5.93
C LEU A 25 26.80 -6.06 4.73
N PRO A 26 27.14 -6.67 3.58
CA PRO A 26 27.54 -5.91 2.41
C PRO A 26 26.39 -4.97 2.05
N ARG A 27 26.66 -3.66 2.14
CA ARG A 27 25.96 -2.70 1.29
C ARG A 27 26.45 -3.03 -0.10
N ASP A 28 25.66 -3.76 -0.86
CA ASP A 28 25.46 -3.57 -2.29
C ASP A 28 24.54 -4.66 -2.82
N VAL A 29 23.49 -4.19 -3.51
CA VAL A 29 22.49 -4.95 -4.24
C VAL A 29 21.61 -5.86 -3.38
N VAL A 30 20.58 -5.26 -2.76
CA VAL A 30 19.35 -5.99 -2.42
C VAL A 30 18.74 -6.42 -3.75
N HIS A 31 19.11 -7.61 -4.23
CA HIS A 31 18.23 -8.33 -5.13
C HIS A 31 16.94 -8.55 -4.36
N PHE A 32 15.93 -7.73 -4.66
CA PHE A 32 14.53 -8.12 -4.47
C PHE A 32 14.29 -9.33 -5.37
N GLU A 33 14.84 -10.50 -5.00
CA GLU A 33 14.31 -11.76 -5.48
C GLU A 33 12.82 -11.73 -5.16
N GLU A 34 12.04 -11.80 -6.22
CA GLU A 34 10.63 -11.46 -6.28
C GLU A 34 9.89 -11.85 -5.00
N LEU A 35 9.42 -10.85 -4.24
CA LEU A 35 8.35 -10.99 -3.24
C LEU A 35 7.02 -11.43 -3.89
N SER A 36 7.07 -12.02 -5.08
CA SER A 36 5.96 -12.53 -5.83
C SER A 36 5.63 -13.93 -5.32
N THR A 37 4.71 -14.00 -4.37
CA THR A 37 3.82 -15.15 -4.39
C THR A 37 2.79 -14.92 -5.47
N ARG A 38 3.09 -15.38 -6.69
CA ARG A 38 2.05 -15.61 -7.69
C ARG A 38 1.17 -16.75 -7.19
N PHE A 39 0.21 -16.42 -6.34
CA PHE A 39 -0.90 -17.30 -6.08
C PHE A 39 -1.70 -17.46 -7.38
N PRO A 40 -2.34 -18.61 -7.62
CA PRO A 40 -3.26 -18.75 -8.74
C PRO A 40 -4.30 -17.61 -8.68
N LYS A 41 -4.51 -16.91 -9.81
CA LYS A 41 -5.34 -15.69 -9.94
C LYS A 41 -4.73 -14.36 -9.46
N SER A 42 -3.43 -14.29 -9.16
CA SER A 42 -2.78 -13.00 -8.88
C SER A 42 -2.84 -12.06 -10.09
N LEU A 43 -2.99 -10.76 -9.82
CA LEU A 43 -3.12 -9.68 -10.77
C LEU A 43 -1.94 -8.72 -10.63
N THR A 44 -1.26 -8.45 -11.73
CA THR A 44 -0.24 -7.41 -11.76
C THR A 44 -0.90 -6.04 -11.91
N TYR A 45 -0.28 -5.00 -11.36
CA TYR A 45 -0.74 -3.62 -11.59
C TYR A 45 -0.82 -3.28 -13.09
N THR A 46 0.14 -3.77 -13.88
CA THR A 46 0.17 -3.56 -15.34
C THR A 46 -1.02 -4.18 -16.06
N GLN A 47 -1.49 -5.37 -15.65
CA GLN A 47 -2.69 -5.99 -16.22
C GLN A 47 -3.97 -5.20 -15.90
N MET A 48 -4.00 -4.54 -14.75
CA MET A 48 -5.17 -3.81 -14.27
C MET A 48 -5.22 -2.34 -14.71
N GLN A 49 -4.09 -1.81 -15.16
CA GLN A 49 -3.99 -0.48 -15.74
C GLN A 49 -4.40 -0.53 -17.22
N LYS A 50 -5.36 0.31 -17.62
CA LYS A 50 -5.64 0.56 -19.03
C LYS A 50 -4.72 1.66 -19.56
N SER A 51 -4.55 1.70 -20.87
CA SER A 51 -3.91 2.81 -21.58
C SER A 51 -4.64 4.13 -21.27
N GLY A 52 -4.11 4.89 -20.32
CA GLY A 52 -4.68 6.14 -19.82
C GLY A 52 -3.81 6.73 -18.70
N PHE A 53 -4.06 7.99 -18.35
CA PHE A 53 -3.27 8.73 -17.36
C PHE A 53 -3.55 8.31 -15.91
N PHE A 54 -4.63 7.58 -15.64
CA PHE A 54 -5.01 7.17 -14.29
C PHE A 54 -4.19 5.96 -13.83
N GLN A 55 -3.41 6.15 -12.77
CA GLN A 55 -2.52 5.12 -12.23
C GLN A 55 -3.24 4.11 -11.31
N VAL A 56 -4.43 4.45 -10.80
CA VAL A 56 -5.24 3.58 -9.95
C VAL A 56 -6.07 2.63 -10.82
N PRO A 57 -6.14 1.32 -10.50
CA PRO A 57 -7.02 0.37 -11.16
C PRO A 57 -8.48 0.84 -11.19
N GLU A 58 -9.10 0.82 -12.38
CA GLU A 58 -10.47 1.32 -12.60
C GLU A 58 -11.51 0.62 -11.71
N ILE A 59 -11.31 -0.66 -11.41
CA ILE A 59 -12.19 -1.42 -10.50
C ILE A 59 -12.18 -0.89 -9.07
N ILE A 60 -11.03 -0.44 -8.58
CA ILE A 60 -10.94 0.19 -7.25
C ILE A 60 -11.75 1.48 -7.26
N ILE A 61 -11.58 2.32 -8.28
CA ILE A 61 -12.33 3.57 -8.42
C ILE A 61 -13.83 3.30 -8.43
N LEU A 62 -14.31 2.39 -9.28
CA LEU A 62 -15.74 2.11 -9.44
C LEU A 62 -16.39 1.54 -8.16
N ILE A 63 -15.69 0.67 -7.43
CA ILE A 63 -16.20 0.12 -6.17
C ILE A 63 -16.23 1.22 -5.10
N MET A 64 -15.15 1.99 -4.98
CA MET A 64 -15.01 3.06 -3.99
C MET A 64 -16.05 4.17 -4.19
N GLU A 65 -16.31 4.59 -5.43
CA GLU A 65 -17.34 5.58 -5.76
C GLU A 65 -18.76 5.13 -5.40
N ARG A 66 -19.01 3.82 -5.35
CA ARG A 66 -20.30 3.27 -4.92
C ARG A 66 -20.38 3.21 -3.40
N LEU A 67 -19.32 2.74 -2.74
CA LEU A 67 -19.21 2.79 -1.28
C LEU A 67 -19.38 4.22 -0.74
N ASP A 68 -18.80 5.21 -1.43
CA ASP A 68 -18.94 6.64 -1.14
C ASP A 68 -20.39 7.15 -1.09
N LYS A 69 -21.33 6.48 -1.77
CA LYS A 69 -22.77 6.83 -1.77
C LYS A 69 -23.55 6.14 -0.66
N CYS A 70 -23.00 5.05 -0.11
CA CYS A 70 -23.66 4.20 0.86
C CYS A 70 -23.17 4.42 2.29
N LEU A 71 -21.99 5.00 2.44
CA LEU A 71 -21.36 5.30 3.73
C LEU A 71 -21.57 6.76 4.09
N PRO A 72 -21.71 7.09 5.39
CA PRO A 72 -21.88 6.22 6.58
C PRO A 72 -23.30 5.61 6.74
N PRO A 73 -23.53 4.60 7.63
CA PRO A 73 -22.67 4.13 8.73
C PRO A 73 -21.64 3.07 8.35
N LEU A 74 -20.41 3.22 8.86
CA LEU A 74 -19.31 2.26 8.64
C LEU A 74 -19.56 0.88 9.26
N SER A 75 -20.31 0.81 10.37
CA SER A 75 -20.68 -0.48 10.98
C SER A 75 -21.53 -1.35 10.04
N GLY A 76 -22.21 -0.75 9.07
CA GLY A 76 -22.95 -1.47 8.03
C GLY A 76 -22.07 -2.37 7.16
N LEU A 77 -20.75 -2.13 7.10
CA LEU A 77 -19.81 -2.95 6.33
C LEU A 77 -19.57 -4.34 6.93
N LEU A 78 -19.84 -4.52 8.23
CA LEU A 78 -19.65 -5.80 8.93
C LEU A 78 -20.88 -6.72 8.84
N ASN A 79 -22.05 -6.16 8.54
CA ASN A 79 -23.31 -6.87 8.66
C ASN A 79 -23.58 -7.74 7.43
N GLY A 80 -23.49 -9.06 7.55
CA GLY A 80 -23.83 -9.99 6.46
C GLY A 80 -22.63 -10.46 5.63
N CYS A 81 -21.41 -10.37 6.16
CA CYS A 81 -20.24 -11.04 5.59
C CYS A 81 -20.29 -12.55 5.90
N LEU A 82 -21.14 -13.28 5.19
CA LEU A 82 -21.27 -14.74 5.28
C LEU A 82 -20.39 -15.44 4.23
N PRO A 83 -19.99 -16.71 4.44
CA PRO A 83 -19.22 -17.47 3.46
C PRO A 83 -19.83 -17.48 2.06
N GLU A 84 -21.17 -17.54 1.97
CA GLU A 84 -21.92 -17.50 0.71
C GLU A 84 -21.74 -16.15 0.00
N THR A 85 -21.77 -15.04 0.75
CA THR A 85 -21.51 -13.69 0.24
C THR A 85 -20.10 -13.58 -0.32
N VAL A 86 -19.11 -14.15 0.38
CA VAL A 86 -17.71 -14.18 -0.10
C VAL A 86 -17.59 -14.96 -1.41
N SER A 87 -18.23 -16.13 -1.50
CA SER A 87 -18.24 -16.93 -2.74
C SER A 87 -18.87 -16.17 -3.90
N GLN A 88 -20.03 -15.55 -3.69
CA GLN A 88 -20.70 -14.73 -4.71
C GLN A 88 -19.82 -13.56 -5.18
N CYS A 89 -19.17 -12.87 -4.24
CA CYS A 89 -18.27 -11.77 -4.55
C CYS A 89 -17.04 -12.25 -5.35
N GLU A 90 -16.51 -13.43 -5.04
CA GLU A 90 -15.39 -14.03 -5.76
C GLU A 90 -15.76 -14.36 -7.22
N ASP A 91 -16.97 -14.86 -7.46
CA ASP A 91 -17.51 -15.14 -8.81
C ASP A 91 -17.76 -13.85 -9.61
N MET A 92 -18.40 -12.86 -8.99
CA MET A 92 -18.59 -11.53 -9.56
C MET A 92 -17.25 -10.88 -9.92
N LEU A 93 -16.29 -10.91 -9.00
CA LEU A 93 -14.97 -10.33 -9.20
C LEU A 93 -14.19 -11.06 -10.29
N SER A 94 -14.27 -12.39 -10.34
CA SER A 94 -13.64 -13.18 -11.40
C SER A 94 -14.21 -12.84 -12.78
N THR A 95 -15.51 -12.59 -12.87
CA THR A 95 -16.17 -12.14 -14.11
C THR A 95 -15.71 -10.75 -14.52
N LEU A 96 -15.60 -9.82 -13.55
CA LEU A 96 -15.15 -8.46 -13.80
C LEU A 96 -13.68 -8.41 -14.27
N VAL A 97 -12.81 -9.18 -13.62
CA VAL A 97 -11.36 -9.18 -13.89
C VAL A 97 -11.02 -9.93 -15.18
N ASN A 98 -11.64 -11.09 -15.43
CA ASN A 98 -11.28 -11.95 -16.57
C ASN A 98 -12.12 -11.70 -17.83
N GLY A 99 -13.25 -11.01 -17.70
CA GLY A 99 -14.08 -10.67 -18.86
C GLY A 99 -13.41 -9.62 -19.74
N GLN A 100 -13.47 -9.78 -21.07
CA GLN A 100 -13.24 -8.68 -22.05
C GLN A 100 -14.23 -7.51 -21.89
N ALA A 101 -15.11 -7.63 -20.90
CA ALA A 101 -16.37 -6.95 -20.69
C ALA A 101 -16.40 -6.20 -19.35
N PHE A 102 -15.25 -5.86 -18.75
CA PHE A 102 -15.21 -5.05 -17.51
C PHE A 102 -16.04 -3.75 -17.59
N ARG A 103 -16.22 -3.21 -18.80
CA ARG A 103 -17.11 -2.06 -19.10
C ARG A 103 -18.41 -2.44 -19.82
N SER A 104 -18.76 -3.72 -19.86
CA SER A 104 -20.05 -4.11 -20.39
C SER A 104 -21.15 -3.52 -19.52
N PRO A 105 -22.29 -3.13 -20.11
CA PRO A 105 -23.44 -2.66 -19.34
C PRO A 105 -23.87 -3.63 -18.24
N PHE A 106 -23.66 -4.94 -18.46
CA PHE A 106 -23.94 -5.99 -17.49
C PHE A 106 -23.04 -5.87 -16.25
N SER A 107 -21.72 -5.77 -16.44
CA SER A 107 -20.75 -5.63 -15.36
C SER A 107 -20.96 -4.38 -14.50
N LEU A 108 -21.36 -3.27 -15.12
CA LEU A 108 -21.68 -2.03 -14.39
C LEU A 108 -22.97 -2.16 -13.58
N ARG A 109 -24.02 -2.78 -14.15
CA ARG A 109 -25.25 -3.09 -13.42
C ARG A 109 -25.00 -3.99 -12.23
N THR A 110 -24.16 -5.02 -12.39
CA THR A 110 -23.77 -5.91 -11.28
C THR A 110 -23.13 -5.15 -10.12
N LEU A 111 -22.33 -4.12 -10.40
CA LEU A 111 -21.78 -3.24 -9.35
C LEU A 111 -22.83 -2.28 -8.78
N ASP A 112 -23.76 -1.78 -9.59
CA ASP A 112 -24.83 -0.87 -9.15
C ASP A 112 -25.86 -1.57 -8.24
N GLU A 113 -26.11 -2.86 -8.46
CA GLU A 113 -27.04 -3.68 -7.67
C GLU A 113 -26.38 -4.30 -6.43
N ALA A 114 -25.05 -4.21 -6.30
CA ALA A 114 -24.31 -4.80 -5.20
C ALA A 114 -24.57 -4.06 -3.88
N THR A 115 -24.76 -4.82 -2.80
CA THR A 115 -24.88 -4.27 -1.45
C THR A 115 -23.55 -3.66 -0.98
N PRO A 116 -23.55 -2.73 0.00
CA PRO A 116 -22.32 -2.15 0.54
C PRO A 116 -21.34 -3.21 1.08
N VAL A 117 -21.87 -4.30 1.64
CA VAL A 117 -21.10 -5.43 2.16
C VAL A 117 -20.44 -6.19 1.00
N GLN A 118 -21.18 -6.47 -0.07
CA GLN A 118 -20.61 -7.11 -1.27
C GLN A 118 -19.53 -6.23 -1.90
N LEU A 119 -19.75 -4.92 -2.02
CA LEU A 119 -18.74 -3.98 -2.53
C LEU A 119 -17.47 -3.98 -1.66
N CYS A 120 -17.62 -3.98 -0.34
CA CYS A 120 -16.51 -4.05 0.61
C CYS A 120 -15.72 -5.37 0.47
N VAL A 121 -16.42 -6.51 0.40
CA VAL A 121 -15.82 -7.83 0.21
C VAL A 121 -15.11 -7.91 -1.14
N MET A 122 -15.72 -7.41 -2.22
CA MET A 122 -15.12 -7.37 -3.55
C MET A 122 -13.86 -6.51 -3.58
N LEU A 123 -13.85 -5.34 -2.94
CA LEU A 123 -12.66 -4.51 -2.80
C LEU A 123 -11.54 -5.26 -2.07
N LYS A 124 -11.86 -5.90 -0.94
CA LYS A 124 -10.89 -6.66 -0.14
C LYS A 124 -10.32 -7.84 -0.93
N LEU A 125 -11.18 -8.63 -1.59
CA LEU A 125 -10.75 -9.75 -2.42
C LEU A 125 -9.89 -9.28 -3.59
N PHE A 126 -10.25 -8.16 -4.23
CA PHE A 126 -9.45 -7.60 -5.31
C PHE A 126 -8.05 -7.20 -4.85
N LEU A 127 -7.95 -6.49 -3.72
CA LEU A 127 -6.67 -6.09 -3.14
C LEU A 127 -5.80 -7.30 -2.76
N LEU A 128 -6.41 -8.38 -2.25
CA LEU A 128 -5.72 -9.64 -1.94
C LEU A 128 -5.21 -10.38 -3.19
N ARG A 129 -5.82 -10.14 -4.36
CA ARG A 129 -5.35 -10.72 -5.62
C ARG A 129 -4.18 -9.95 -6.22
N LEU A 130 -3.86 -8.74 -5.76
CA LEU A 130 -2.71 -8.01 -6.30
C LEU A 130 -1.42 -8.77 -6.01
N GLU A 131 -0.53 -8.89 -6.99
CA GLU A 131 0.76 -9.58 -6.86
C GLU A 131 1.61 -8.98 -5.73
N LEU A 132 1.50 -7.66 -5.54
CA LEU A 132 2.09 -6.92 -4.44
C LEU A 132 1.01 -6.07 -3.76
N PRO A 133 1.02 -5.97 -2.42
CA PRO A 133 0.09 -5.11 -1.70
C PRO A 133 0.37 -3.63 -2.00
N PRO A 134 -0.63 -2.74 -1.91
CA PRO A 134 -0.49 -1.30 -2.15
C PRO A 134 0.63 -0.61 -1.37
N PHE A 135 0.96 -1.09 -0.17
CA PHE A 135 2.08 -0.60 0.63
C PHE A 135 2.96 -1.76 1.09
N LEU A 136 4.27 -1.66 0.86
CA LEU A 136 5.25 -2.61 1.37
C LEU A 136 6.08 -1.93 2.46
N ALA A 137 5.92 -2.36 3.70
CA ALA A 137 6.63 -1.76 4.82
C ALA A 137 8.12 -2.15 4.81
N SER A 138 9.00 -1.16 4.94
CA SER A 138 10.44 -1.42 5.12
C SER A 138 10.71 -2.05 6.49
N ILE A 139 11.85 -2.74 6.59
CA ILE A 139 12.34 -3.33 7.84
C ILE A 139 12.58 -2.24 8.89
N GLU A 140 13.16 -1.13 8.45
CA GLU A 140 13.46 0.03 9.28
C GLU A 140 12.20 0.64 9.88
N LEU A 141 11.15 0.80 9.07
CA LEU A 141 9.85 1.28 9.53
C LEU A 141 9.27 0.30 10.57
N CYS A 142 9.24 -0.99 10.27
CA CYS A 142 8.71 -2.00 11.19
C CYS A 142 9.44 -2.00 12.54
N ASP A 143 10.76 -1.84 12.53
CA ASP A 143 11.56 -1.80 13.75
C ASP A 143 11.35 -0.53 14.58
N ILE A 144 11.07 0.61 13.94
CA ILE A 144 10.68 1.84 14.66
C ILE A 144 9.31 1.63 15.31
N LEU A 145 8.33 1.15 14.53
CA LEU A 145 6.96 0.93 14.99
C LEU A 145 6.85 -0.11 16.11
N ARG A 146 7.79 -1.05 16.19
CA ARG A 146 7.86 -2.02 17.29
C ARG A 146 8.36 -1.40 18.60
N LYS A 147 9.24 -0.40 18.54
CA LYS A 147 9.93 0.15 19.72
C LYS A 147 9.13 1.21 20.45
N GLU A 148 8.26 1.93 19.75
CA GLU A 148 7.54 3.08 20.31
C GLU A 148 6.04 3.01 19.96
N PRO A 149 5.13 3.29 20.93
CA PRO A 149 3.72 3.41 20.63
C PRO A 149 3.43 4.75 19.96
N PHE A 150 2.79 4.71 18.79
CA PHE A 150 2.33 5.90 18.07
C PHE A 150 0.82 6.03 18.20
N LYS A 151 0.35 7.10 18.87
CA LYS A 151 -1.08 7.43 18.94
C LYS A 151 -1.48 8.28 17.74
N VAL A 152 -2.63 7.97 17.15
CA VAL A 152 -3.21 8.70 16.02
C VAL A 152 -4.54 9.29 16.46
N THR A 153 -4.66 10.61 16.40
CA THR A 153 -5.89 11.35 16.70
C THR A 153 -6.42 12.03 15.43
N PRO A 154 -7.75 12.24 15.29
CA PRO A 154 -8.38 12.91 14.15
C PRO A 154 -7.83 14.30 13.85
N ASN A 155 -7.35 14.99 14.88
CA ASN A 155 -6.66 16.25 14.74
C ASN A 155 -5.16 15.96 14.78
N ILE A 156 -4.54 16.09 13.61
CA ILE A 156 -3.13 16.42 13.35
C ILE A 156 -2.27 16.48 14.61
N GLY A 157 -1.41 15.49 14.78
CA GLY A 157 -0.12 15.73 15.41
C GLY A 157 -0.03 15.36 16.88
N MET A 158 0.52 14.17 17.13
CA MET A 158 1.30 13.93 18.35
C MET A 158 2.54 13.05 18.09
N CYS A 159 3.01 12.95 16.85
CA CYS A 159 4.45 12.67 16.70
C CYS A 159 5.17 13.96 17.07
N ARG A 160 6.09 13.92 18.04
CA ARG A 160 7.01 15.04 18.26
C ARG A 160 7.64 15.41 16.91
N PRO A 161 7.93 16.68 16.61
CA PRO A 161 8.43 17.08 15.28
C PRO A 161 9.57 16.19 14.76
N VAL A 162 10.51 15.83 15.64
CA VAL A 162 11.62 14.91 15.34
C VAL A 162 11.13 13.50 14.99
N THR A 163 10.19 12.96 15.75
CA THR A 163 9.56 11.65 15.50
C THR A 163 8.76 11.66 14.20
N TYR A 164 8.07 12.76 13.91
CA TYR A 164 7.30 12.94 12.68
C TYR A 164 8.23 12.93 11.45
N GLU A 165 9.34 13.67 11.50
CA GLU A 165 10.31 13.69 10.40
C GLU A 165 10.91 12.31 10.13
N ILE A 166 11.28 11.57 11.19
CA ILE A 166 11.80 10.21 11.07
C ILE A 166 10.74 9.28 10.45
N LEU A 167 9.52 9.27 11.00
CA LEU A 167 8.46 8.40 10.49
C LEU A 167 8.05 8.75 9.06
N SER A 168 7.92 10.04 8.76
CA SER A 168 7.62 10.53 7.41
C SER A 168 8.68 10.06 6.42
N LYS A 169 9.97 10.16 6.80
CA LYS A 169 11.08 9.68 5.98
C LYS A 169 11.01 8.18 5.75
N GLU A 170 10.77 7.37 6.78
CA GLU A 170 10.74 5.90 6.63
C GLU A 170 9.47 5.39 5.93
N LEU A 171 8.33 6.06 6.11
CA LEU A 171 7.13 5.84 5.32
C LEU A 171 7.37 6.17 3.84
N LYS A 172 8.09 7.27 3.52
CA LYS A 172 8.49 7.57 2.13
C LYS A 172 9.46 6.53 1.60
N GLY A 173 10.45 6.13 2.41
CA GLY A 173 11.42 5.10 2.07
C GLY A 173 10.75 3.78 1.67
N SER A 174 9.67 3.42 2.36
CA SER A 174 8.84 2.25 2.05
C SER A 174 8.14 2.33 0.68
N LEU A 175 7.97 3.54 0.12
CA LEU A 175 7.32 3.77 -1.17
C LEU A 175 8.31 3.95 -2.34
N VAL A 176 9.61 4.10 -2.09
CA VAL A 176 10.63 4.38 -3.13
C VAL A 176 10.71 3.28 -4.19
N HIS A 177 10.48 2.03 -3.78
CA HIS A 177 10.52 0.87 -4.68
C HIS A 177 9.14 0.47 -5.21
N SER A 178 8.08 1.17 -4.78
CA SER A 178 6.74 0.93 -5.26
C SER A 178 6.56 1.50 -6.66
N SER A 179 5.78 0.81 -7.49
CA SER A 179 5.39 1.37 -8.78
C SER A 179 4.49 2.60 -8.58
N PRO A 180 4.45 3.56 -9.53
CA PRO A 180 3.51 4.68 -9.46
C PRO A 180 2.06 4.22 -9.27
N ALA A 181 1.68 3.12 -9.92
CA ALA A 181 0.38 2.46 -9.79
C ALA A 181 0.04 2.07 -8.34
N GLN A 182 1.02 1.46 -7.68
CA GLN A 182 0.91 0.94 -6.32
C GLN A 182 0.79 2.10 -5.33
N THR A 183 1.67 3.09 -5.44
CA THR A 183 1.63 4.31 -4.61
C THR A 183 0.33 5.08 -4.80
N ALA A 184 -0.11 5.29 -6.04
CA ALA A 184 -1.37 5.97 -6.34
C ALA A 184 -2.59 5.21 -5.78
N THR A 185 -2.58 3.88 -5.88
CA THR A 185 -3.64 3.02 -5.33
C THR A 185 -3.72 3.14 -3.82
N PHE A 186 -2.58 3.09 -3.14
CA PHE A 186 -2.53 3.26 -1.69
C PHE A 186 -3.02 4.64 -1.26
N ALA A 187 -2.51 5.70 -1.90
CA ALA A 187 -2.91 7.07 -1.60
C ALA A 187 -4.42 7.29 -1.79
N TYR A 188 -4.97 6.83 -2.93
CA TYR A 188 -6.38 6.95 -3.24
C TYR A 188 -7.28 6.28 -2.18
N ILE A 189 -6.92 5.09 -1.72
CA ILE A 189 -7.69 4.37 -0.70
C ILE A 189 -7.61 5.07 0.66
N MET A 190 -6.41 5.50 1.07
CA MET A 190 -6.22 6.16 2.36
C MET A 190 -6.96 7.50 2.45
N GLU A 191 -6.95 8.32 1.40
CA GLU A 191 -7.72 9.57 1.32
C GLU A 191 -9.21 9.34 1.54
N ARG A 192 -9.76 8.31 0.89
CA ARG A 192 -11.18 7.95 1.01
C ARG A 192 -11.51 7.37 2.38
N PHE A 193 -10.63 6.55 2.97
CA PHE A 193 -10.83 6.02 4.32
C PHE A 193 -10.87 7.14 5.36
N GLN A 194 -9.97 8.12 5.27
CA GLN A 194 -10.00 9.29 6.15
C GLN A 194 -11.30 10.09 5.98
N ARG A 195 -11.75 10.28 4.72
CA ARG A 195 -13.02 10.93 4.41
C ARG A 195 -14.20 10.21 5.08
N TRP A 196 -14.28 8.88 4.96
CA TRP A 196 -15.33 8.09 5.60
C TRP A 196 -15.29 8.19 7.14
N CYS A 197 -14.10 8.24 7.74
CA CYS A 197 -13.98 8.44 9.19
C CYS A 197 -14.56 9.79 9.62
N HIS A 198 -14.29 10.87 8.87
CA HIS A 198 -14.89 12.18 9.13
C HIS A 198 -16.40 12.21 8.87
N GLU A 199 -16.87 11.52 7.84
CA GLU A 199 -18.30 11.40 7.53
C GLU A 199 -19.06 10.62 8.62
N GLU A 200 -18.47 9.55 9.19
CA GLU A 200 -19.04 8.82 10.33
C GLU A 200 -19.21 9.74 11.55
N VAL A 201 -18.20 10.54 11.88
CA VAL A 201 -18.30 11.55 12.96
C VAL A 201 -19.46 12.52 12.66
N ALA A 202 -19.54 13.06 11.44
CA ALA A 202 -20.61 13.98 11.06
C ALA A 202 -22.00 13.31 11.11
N PHE A 203 -22.11 12.05 10.72
CA PHE A 203 -23.34 11.27 10.77
C PHE A 203 -23.82 11.05 12.20
N ARG A 204 -22.95 10.63 13.13
CA ARG A 204 -23.29 10.45 14.54
C ARG A 204 -23.76 11.76 15.19
N LEU A 205 -23.07 12.86 14.91
CA LEU A 205 -23.45 14.19 15.40
C LEU A 205 -24.83 14.63 14.88
N LYS A 206 -25.14 14.39 13.60
CA LYS A 206 -26.44 14.73 12.99
C LYS A 206 -27.60 13.93 13.57
N HIS A 207 -27.35 12.69 14.01
CA HIS A 207 -28.38 11.81 14.57
C HIS A 207 -28.54 11.93 16.10
N GLY A 208 -28.04 13.03 16.69
CA GLY A 208 -28.35 13.41 18.06
C GLY A 208 -27.45 12.80 19.14
N ASP A 209 -26.38 12.11 18.75
CA ASP A 209 -25.44 11.46 19.67
C ASP A 209 -24.39 12.48 20.16
N THR A 210 -24.84 13.51 20.87
CA THR A 210 -23.98 14.64 21.35
C THR A 210 -23.15 14.28 22.58
N SER A 211 -23.41 13.14 23.20
CA SER A 211 -22.63 12.58 24.32
C SER A 211 -21.36 11.86 23.87
N VAL A 212 -21.21 11.55 22.58
CA VAL A 212 -20.08 10.75 22.08
C VAL A 212 -18.90 11.64 21.74
N ASP A 213 -17.73 11.27 22.28
CA ASP A 213 -16.47 11.92 21.93
C ASP A 213 -16.16 11.71 20.45
N ARG A 214 -16.07 12.82 19.70
CA ARG A 214 -15.74 12.83 18.27
C ARG A 214 -14.40 12.15 18.00
N THR A 215 -13.48 12.28 18.96
CA THR A 215 -12.16 11.64 18.91
C THR A 215 -12.32 10.13 18.91
N GLN A 216 -13.11 9.61 19.86
CA GLN A 216 -13.41 8.19 19.97
C GLN A 216 -14.11 7.64 18.72
N VAL A 217 -15.12 8.34 18.18
CA VAL A 217 -15.82 7.89 16.96
C VAL A 217 -14.87 7.76 15.77
N PHE A 218 -13.95 8.71 15.61
CA PHE A 218 -12.95 8.66 14.55
C PHE A 218 -11.96 7.52 14.77
N GLU A 219 -11.47 7.35 15.99
CA GLU A 219 -10.56 6.24 16.35
C GLU A 219 -11.22 4.88 16.11
N ASP A 220 -12.49 4.71 16.49
CA ASP A 220 -13.26 3.48 16.26
C ASP A 220 -13.46 3.21 14.76
N ALA A 221 -13.74 4.26 13.97
CA ALA A 221 -13.86 4.15 12.51
C ALA A 221 -12.53 3.74 11.86
N VAL A 222 -11.43 4.34 12.29
CA VAL A 222 -10.08 3.99 11.86
C VAL A 222 -9.76 2.53 12.23
N ASP A 223 -10.05 2.12 13.46
CA ASP A 223 -9.81 0.78 13.95
C ASP A 223 -10.60 -0.27 13.14
N LEU A 224 -11.85 0.04 12.83
CA LEU A 224 -12.68 -0.78 11.97
C LEU A 224 -12.08 -0.94 10.56
N LEU A 225 -11.72 0.16 9.90
CA LEU A 225 -11.16 0.11 8.54
C LEU A 225 -9.81 -0.60 8.50
N THR A 226 -8.93 -0.35 9.47
CA THR A 226 -7.64 -1.01 9.57
C THR A 226 -7.78 -2.50 9.90
N HIS A 227 -8.79 -2.90 10.67
CA HIS A 227 -9.11 -4.30 10.90
C HIS A 227 -9.61 -5.01 9.63
N ILE A 228 -10.49 -4.37 8.87
CA ILE A 228 -11.07 -4.97 7.65
C ILE A 228 -10.00 -5.09 6.55
N PHE A 229 -9.23 -4.03 6.29
CA PHE A 229 -8.39 -3.91 5.10
C PHE A 229 -6.87 -4.02 5.37
N GLY A 230 -6.45 -4.07 6.63
CA GLY A 230 -5.02 -4.07 7.02
C GLY A 230 -4.16 -5.00 6.18
N HIS A 231 -4.49 -6.29 6.20
CA HIS A 231 -3.70 -7.34 5.57
C HIS A 231 -3.71 -7.34 4.04
N CYS A 232 -4.66 -6.65 3.40
CA CYS A 232 -4.68 -6.52 1.94
C CYS A 232 -4.06 -5.22 1.43
N LEU A 233 -3.86 -4.24 2.31
CA LEU A 233 -3.24 -2.96 1.98
C LEU A 233 -1.75 -2.92 2.30
N VAL A 234 -1.32 -3.55 3.39
CA VAL A 234 0.06 -3.48 3.88
C VAL A 234 0.69 -4.88 3.88
N GLY A 235 1.76 -5.02 3.10
CA GLY A 235 2.67 -6.17 3.17
C GLY A 235 3.83 -5.92 4.11
N LEU A 236 4.24 -6.99 4.78
CA LEU A 236 5.46 -7.03 5.59
C LEU A 236 6.45 -7.99 4.94
N ASP A 237 7.74 -7.65 4.99
CA ASP A 237 8.80 -8.48 4.43
C ASP A 237 8.89 -9.85 5.13
N ARG A 238 8.92 -10.94 4.36
CA ARG A 238 8.90 -12.30 4.90
C ARG A 238 10.18 -12.68 5.62
N CYS A 239 11.33 -12.20 5.13
CA CYS A 239 12.62 -12.45 5.76
C CYS A 239 12.67 -11.74 7.12
N TYR A 240 12.09 -10.54 7.20
CA TYR A 240 11.90 -9.84 8.47
C TYR A 240 11.00 -10.61 9.44
N LEU A 241 9.81 -11.05 8.97
CA LEU A 241 8.90 -11.87 9.79
C LEU A 241 9.59 -13.14 10.30
N ALA A 242 10.30 -13.85 9.42
CA ALA A 242 11.05 -15.05 9.77
C ALA A 242 12.13 -14.74 10.82
N ALA A 243 12.91 -13.68 10.61
CA ALA A 243 13.96 -13.27 11.54
C ALA A 243 13.42 -12.98 12.95
N LEU A 244 12.25 -12.35 13.06
CA LEU A 244 11.61 -12.09 14.36
C LEU A 244 11.19 -13.38 15.07
N VAL A 245 10.65 -14.34 14.33
CA VAL A 245 10.28 -15.67 14.85
C VAL A 245 11.53 -16.43 15.30
N PHE A 246 12.58 -16.48 14.48
CA PHE A 246 13.85 -17.14 14.82
C PHE A 246 14.51 -16.53 16.05
N ASN A 247 14.48 -15.21 16.18
CA ASN A 247 15.06 -14.49 17.30
C ASN A 247 14.15 -14.46 18.55
N LYS A 248 12.99 -15.12 18.51
CA LYS A 248 12.01 -15.19 19.63
C LYS A 248 11.70 -13.82 20.21
N VAL A 249 11.46 -12.85 19.34
CA VAL A 249 11.14 -11.48 19.76
C VAL A 249 9.78 -11.47 20.47
N GLU A 250 9.80 -11.26 21.79
CA GLU A 250 8.58 -11.09 22.59
C GLU A 250 7.92 -9.72 22.28
N ASN A 251 6.60 -9.65 22.39
CA ASN A 251 5.77 -8.46 22.13
C ASN A 251 5.66 -8.01 20.66
N TYR A 252 5.84 -8.93 19.71
CA TYR A 252 5.62 -8.66 18.29
C TYR A 252 4.24 -9.13 17.81
N SER A 253 3.51 -8.27 17.10
CA SER A 253 2.29 -8.63 16.35
C SER A 253 2.31 -7.92 15.00
N PRO A 254 2.37 -8.67 13.88
CA PRO A 254 2.23 -8.13 12.53
C PRO A 254 1.00 -7.22 12.36
N GLU A 255 -0.13 -7.65 12.94
CA GLU A 255 -1.42 -6.96 12.89
C GLU A 255 -1.30 -5.56 13.49
N LYS A 256 -0.66 -5.43 14.66
CA LYS A 256 -0.47 -4.13 15.32
C LYS A 256 0.41 -3.20 14.50
N ILE A 257 1.43 -3.71 13.81
CA ILE A 257 2.29 -2.89 12.95
C ILE A 257 1.50 -2.41 11.73
N ILE A 258 0.80 -3.31 11.05
CA ILE A 258 -0.05 -3.00 9.89
C ILE A 258 -1.08 -1.93 10.26
N GLN A 259 -1.79 -2.13 11.37
CA GLN A 259 -2.76 -1.15 11.85
C GLN A 259 -2.08 0.20 12.12
N THR A 260 -0.96 0.21 12.84
CA THR A 260 -0.21 1.45 13.14
C THR A 260 0.21 2.19 11.86
N ILE A 261 0.68 1.49 10.83
CA ILE A 261 1.03 2.08 9.53
C ILE A 261 -0.19 2.78 8.92
N LEU A 262 -1.32 2.08 8.82
CA LEU A 262 -2.54 2.63 8.23
C LEU A 262 -3.08 3.82 9.03
N ARG A 263 -3.08 3.73 10.37
CA ARG A 263 -3.44 4.84 11.25
C ARG A 263 -2.56 6.06 10.97
N LEU A 264 -1.23 5.87 10.95
CA LEU A 264 -0.28 6.96 10.69
C LEU A 264 -0.49 7.58 9.31
N CYS A 265 -0.67 6.76 8.28
CA CYS A 265 -0.93 7.24 6.92
C CYS A 265 -2.21 8.09 6.86
N MET A 266 -3.31 7.63 7.45
CA MET A 266 -4.55 8.43 7.52
C MET A 266 -4.38 9.73 8.32
N GLY A 267 -3.57 9.71 9.38
CA GLY A 267 -3.23 10.94 10.13
C GLY A 267 -2.34 11.91 9.36
N PHE A 268 -1.54 11.42 8.40
CA PHE A 268 -0.57 12.22 7.65
C PHE A 268 -1.11 12.83 6.36
N ILE A 269 -2.36 12.56 5.96
CA ILE A 269 -2.95 13.06 4.71
C ILE A 269 -2.87 14.59 4.55
N VAL A 270 -3.05 15.33 5.64
CA VAL A 270 -3.00 16.82 5.63
C VAL A 270 -1.59 17.40 5.62
N THR A 271 -0.55 16.55 5.57
CA THR A 271 0.84 16.97 5.73
C THR A 271 1.59 16.95 4.40
N ARG A 272 2.76 17.62 4.37
CA ARG A 272 3.65 17.63 3.20
C ARG A 272 4.09 16.24 2.76
N PHE A 273 4.13 15.26 3.67
CA PHE A 273 4.38 13.86 3.29
C PHE A 273 3.43 13.38 2.21
N TRP A 274 2.14 13.69 2.37
CA TRP A 274 1.09 13.21 1.50
C TRP A 274 1.10 13.85 0.13
N HIS A 275 1.45 15.14 0.04
CA HIS A 275 1.58 15.85 -1.23
C HIS A 275 2.49 15.10 -2.21
N ASP A 276 3.64 14.61 -1.73
CA ASP A 276 4.64 13.93 -2.55
C ASP A 276 4.21 12.54 -3.05
N ILE A 277 3.24 11.91 -2.37
CA ILE A 277 2.75 10.55 -2.71
C ILE A 277 1.31 10.53 -3.24
N SER A 278 0.64 11.69 -3.22
CA SER A 278 -0.69 11.87 -3.76
C SER A 278 -0.70 11.71 -5.27
N LEU A 279 -1.87 11.44 -5.84
CA LEU A 279 -2.07 11.39 -7.29
C LEU A 279 -1.52 12.64 -8.00
N TYR A 280 -1.65 13.83 -7.39
CA TYR A 280 -1.11 15.08 -7.94
C TYR A 280 0.42 15.09 -7.95
N GLY A 281 1.08 14.70 -6.85
CA GLY A 281 2.55 14.62 -6.79
C GLY A 281 3.14 13.58 -7.75
N ILE A 282 2.45 12.45 -7.94
CA ILE A 282 2.90 11.43 -8.88
C ILE A 282 2.69 11.86 -10.35
N LEU A 283 1.66 12.64 -10.66
CA LEU A 283 1.45 13.16 -12.01
C LEU A 283 2.45 14.28 -12.35
N GLU A 284 2.78 15.16 -11.41
CA GLU A 284 3.76 16.24 -11.61
C GLU A 284 5.18 15.72 -11.82
N SER A 285 5.61 14.70 -11.07
CA SER A 285 6.94 14.10 -11.22
C SER A 285 7.17 13.43 -12.58
N ASN A 286 6.11 12.93 -13.23
CA ASN A 286 6.18 12.34 -14.56
C ASN A 286 6.15 13.38 -15.71
N GLN A 287 5.73 14.62 -15.45
CA GLN A 287 5.75 15.71 -16.44
C GLN A 287 7.13 16.37 -16.58
N GLY A 288 8.07 16.09 -15.67
CA GLY A 288 9.45 16.62 -15.70
C GLY A 288 10.46 15.82 -16.53
N LEU A 289 10.07 14.67 -17.10
CA LEU A 289 10.93 13.88 -17.98
C LEU A 289 10.76 14.36 -19.42
N PRO A 290 11.81 14.86 -20.11
CA PRO A 290 11.72 15.17 -21.52
C PRO A 290 11.46 13.86 -22.28
N THR A 291 10.26 13.73 -22.85
CA THR A 291 9.99 12.72 -23.86
C THR A 291 10.80 13.07 -25.09
N THR A 292 12.04 12.58 -25.18
CA THR A 292 12.68 12.44 -26.49
C THR A 292 11.96 11.29 -27.20
N PRO A 293 11.23 11.55 -28.30
CA PRO A 293 10.75 10.46 -29.11
C PRO A 293 11.99 9.74 -29.66
N VAL A 294 12.09 8.44 -29.39
CA VAL A 294 13.03 7.57 -30.07
C VAL A 294 12.67 7.62 -31.55
N SER A 295 13.39 8.46 -32.30
CA SER A 295 13.29 8.52 -33.75
C SER A 295 13.64 7.13 -34.28
N ARG A 296 12.71 6.60 -35.08
CA ARG A 296 12.84 5.36 -35.82
C ARG A 296 14.17 5.31 -36.57
N VAL A 297 14.75 4.11 -36.56
CA VAL A 297 15.73 3.62 -37.52
C VAL A 297 15.27 3.99 -38.94
N ASN A 298 16.12 4.68 -39.69
CA ASN A 298 16.19 4.55 -41.14
C ASN A 298 17.68 4.55 -41.52
N THR A 299 18.18 3.34 -41.76
CA THR A 299 19.28 3.08 -42.67
C THR A 299 18.89 3.57 -44.06
N ASP A 300 19.65 4.52 -44.61
CA ASP A 300 19.96 4.50 -46.04
C ASP A 300 21.30 5.21 -46.29
N SER A 301 22.11 4.53 -47.10
CA SER A 301 23.49 4.83 -47.42
C SER A 301 23.59 5.85 -48.56
N SER A 302 24.45 6.88 -48.45
CA SER A 302 25.39 7.25 -49.53
C SER A 302 26.18 8.54 -49.20
N LEU A 303 27.50 8.37 -49.16
CA LEU A 303 28.61 9.25 -49.58
C LEU A 303 28.28 10.68 -50.09
N GLY A 304 28.95 11.70 -49.52
CA GLY A 304 29.05 13.02 -50.16
C GLY A 304 29.44 14.23 -49.29
N VAL A 305 30.72 14.34 -48.92
CA VAL A 305 31.56 15.56 -49.09
C VAL A 305 31.10 16.92 -48.48
N SER A 306 31.87 17.34 -47.45
CA SER A 306 32.35 18.69 -47.09
C SER A 306 31.41 19.89 -46.78
N ARG A 307 31.59 20.41 -45.54
CA ARG A 307 31.56 21.80 -45.00
C ARG A 307 31.86 22.96 -46.00
N PRO A 308 31.78 24.26 -45.59
CA PRO A 308 30.86 25.01 -44.69
C PRO A 308 30.54 26.45 -45.23
N HIS A 309 29.99 27.34 -44.36
CA HIS A 309 29.76 28.80 -44.52
C HIS A 309 28.46 29.21 -45.24
N LYS A 310 27.74 30.29 -44.89
CA LYS A 310 28.19 31.63 -44.47
C LYS A 310 27.01 32.39 -43.82
N LEU A 311 27.34 33.22 -42.82
CA LEU A 311 26.51 34.31 -42.29
C LEU A 311 26.22 35.39 -43.35
N ALA A 312 25.00 35.93 -43.35
CA ALA A 312 24.61 37.30 -43.72
C ALA A 312 23.08 37.39 -43.66
N LEU A 313 22.39 38.47 -43.27
CA LEU A 313 22.70 39.80 -42.73
C LEU A 313 21.35 40.33 -42.19
N ARG A 314 21.40 41.03 -41.06
CA ARG A 314 20.29 41.87 -40.54
C ARG A 314 20.23 43.21 -41.30
N PRO A 315 19.31 44.11 -40.96
CA PRO A 315 19.62 45.51 -40.70
C PRO A 315 20.23 45.71 -39.30
#